data_AF-A0A2R3QRS6-F1
#
_entry.id   AF-A0A2R3QRS6-F1
#
_cell.length_a   1.000
_cell.length_b   1.000
_cell.length_c   1.000
_cell.angle_alpha   90.00
_cell.angle_beta   90.00
_cell.angle_gamma   90.00
#
_symmetry.space_group_name_H-M   'P 1'
#
loop_
_entity.id
_entity.type
_entity.pdbx_description
1 polymer ?
#
loop_
_entity_poly.entity_id
_entity_poly.type
_entity_poly.pdbx_seq_one_letter_code
_entity_poly.pdbx_strand_id
1 'polypeptide(L)'
;MRCWASALALAAVAGCSATAPSHAPSTASSSEGGRCAAFADAWVSHFQANVAKLDGQRVASLDQSLAQARQALLDAGQDENACQKPYCIIQPKAGGRLDSYCGYRVADPTGNELYRWVPWTPARR
;
A
#
# COMPACT_ATOMS: atom_id res chain seq x y z
N MET A 1 3.20 64.32 33.33
CA MET A 1 2.68 63.12 32.64
C MET A 1 3.12 63.21 31.19
N ARG A 2 4.05 62.37 30.75
CA ARG A 2 4.68 62.43 29.42
C ARG A 2 4.06 61.34 28.55
N CYS A 3 3.40 61.74 27.46
CA CYS A 3 2.89 60.84 26.44
C CYS A 3 4.08 60.23 25.68
N TRP A 4 4.07 58.92 25.46
CA TRP A 4 4.90 58.32 24.42
C TRP A 4 4.08 57.29 23.63
N ALA A 5 3.93 57.62 22.34
CA ALA A 5 3.35 56.78 21.32
C ALA A 5 4.41 55.76 20.88
N SER A 6 4.03 54.49 20.75
CA SER A 6 4.83 53.48 20.04
C SER A 6 3.92 52.61 19.18
N ALA A 7 3.99 52.97 17.89
CA ALA A 7 3.85 52.20 16.66
C ALA A 7 3.36 50.73 16.69
N LEU A 8 2.33 50.53 15.87
CA LEU A 8 1.94 49.33 15.12
C LEU A 8 3.09 48.40 14.69
N ALA A 9 2.92 47.10 14.93
CA ALA A 9 3.56 46.05 14.15
C ALA A 9 2.48 45.06 13.66
N LEU A 10 2.02 45.26 12.43
CA LEU A 10 1.21 44.31 11.68
C LEU A 10 2.12 43.19 11.17
N ALA A 11 2.08 42.03 11.83
CA ALA A 11 2.73 40.82 11.33
C ALA A 11 1.87 40.24 10.18
N ALA A 12 2.34 40.40 8.95
CA ALA A 12 1.79 39.70 7.79
C ALA A 12 2.14 38.22 7.90
N VAL A 13 1.13 37.39 8.16
CA VAL A 13 1.28 35.92 8.11
C VAL A 13 1.29 35.52 6.65
N ALA A 14 2.49 35.27 6.10
CA ALA A 14 2.65 34.64 4.80
C ALA A 14 2.04 33.23 4.87
N GLY A 15 0.92 33.03 4.18
CA GLY A 15 0.31 31.72 4.02
C GLY A 15 1.22 30.83 3.17
N CYS A 16 1.78 29.78 3.77
CA CYS A 16 2.40 28.70 3.03
C CYS A 16 1.30 27.91 2.30
N SER A 17 1.11 28.17 1.00
CA SER A 17 0.40 27.24 0.13
C SER A 17 1.28 26.01 -0.08
N ALA A 18 1.10 25.00 0.77
CA ALA A 18 1.68 23.68 0.55
C ALA A 18 0.95 23.03 -0.63
N THR A 19 1.50 23.18 -1.83
CA THR A 19 1.09 22.40 -2.99
C THR A 19 1.35 20.92 -2.68
N ALA A 20 0.29 20.15 -2.48
CA ALA A 20 0.40 18.71 -2.34
C ALA A 20 1.01 18.13 -3.64
N PRO A 21 2.09 17.33 -3.57
CA PRO A 21 2.61 16.69 -4.75
C PRO A 21 1.55 15.73 -5.29
N SER A 22 1.02 16.03 -6.48
CA SER A 22 0.19 15.12 -7.24
C SER A 22 1.06 13.94 -7.68
N HIS A 23 1.07 12.87 -6.89
CA HIS A 23 1.51 11.56 -7.34
C HIS A 23 0.49 11.04 -8.35
N ALA A 24 0.65 11.44 -9.61
CA ALA A 24 0.01 10.72 -10.71
C ALA A 24 0.50 9.26 -10.65
N PRO A 25 -0.39 8.26 -10.77
CA PRO A 25 0.04 6.88 -10.77
C PRO A 25 0.90 6.65 -12.01
N SER A 26 2.21 6.46 -11.80
CA SER A 26 3.12 6.03 -12.85
C SER A 26 2.60 4.73 -13.43
N THR A 27 2.11 4.79 -14.67
CA THR A 27 1.79 3.62 -15.47
C THR A 27 3.10 2.87 -15.73
N ALA A 28 3.41 1.92 -14.84
CA ALA A 28 4.58 1.08 -14.92
C ALA A 28 4.59 0.32 -16.25
N SER A 29 5.76 0.28 -16.90
CA SER A 29 5.98 -0.37 -18.18
C SER A 29 5.54 -1.84 -18.13
N SER A 30 4.90 -2.32 -19.19
CA SER A 30 4.25 -3.64 -19.25
C SER A 30 5.16 -4.85 -18.91
N SER A 31 6.48 -4.76 -19.09
CA SER A 31 7.44 -5.79 -18.66
C SER A 31 7.86 -5.69 -17.20
N GLU A 32 7.97 -4.47 -16.66
CA GLU A 32 8.21 -4.20 -15.22
C GLU A 32 6.95 -4.52 -14.39
N GLY A 33 5.77 -4.34 -14.97
CA GLY A 33 4.49 -4.71 -14.38
C GLY A 33 4.36 -6.21 -14.15
N GLY A 34 4.91 -7.05 -15.02
CA GLY A 34 4.81 -8.51 -14.91
C GLY A 34 5.51 -9.09 -13.67
N ARG A 35 6.71 -8.59 -13.36
CA ARG A 35 7.47 -9.06 -12.18
C ARG A 35 6.88 -8.52 -10.88
N CYS A 36 6.48 -7.26 -10.85
CA CYS A 36 5.77 -6.72 -9.69
C CYS A 36 4.44 -7.44 -9.43
N ALA A 37 3.68 -7.78 -10.48
CA ALA A 37 2.45 -8.55 -10.35
C ALA A 37 2.73 -9.95 -9.79
N ALA A 38 3.73 -10.66 -10.33
CA ALA A 38 4.12 -11.98 -9.82
C ALA A 38 4.59 -11.94 -8.36
N PHE A 39 5.34 -10.90 -7.99
CA PHE A 39 5.73 -10.66 -6.61
C PHE A 39 4.53 -10.35 -5.70
N ALA A 40 3.60 -9.50 -6.13
CA ALA A 40 2.38 -9.20 -5.38
C ALA A 40 1.52 -10.45 -5.18
N ASP A 41 1.38 -11.29 -6.20
CA ASP A 41 0.69 -12.59 -6.11
C ASP A 41 1.36 -13.52 -5.09
N ALA A 42 2.69 -13.64 -5.14
CA ALA A 42 3.44 -14.47 -4.20
C ALA A 42 3.34 -13.94 -2.76
N TRP A 43 3.38 -12.62 -2.58
CA TRP A 43 3.22 -11.94 -1.30
C TRP A 43 1.84 -12.19 -0.69
N VAL A 44 0.78 -11.97 -1.46
CA VAL A 44 -0.60 -12.22 -1.00
C VAL A 44 -0.79 -13.70 -0.67
N SER A 45 -0.34 -14.60 -1.54
CA SER A 45 -0.48 -16.04 -1.33
C SER A 45 0.24 -16.50 -0.06
N HIS A 46 1.46 -16.01 0.17
CA HIS A 46 2.23 -16.28 1.39
C HIS A 46 1.50 -15.81 2.65
N PHE A 47 0.97 -14.58 2.62
CA PHE A 47 0.19 -14.03 3.73
C PHE A 47 -1.04 -14.90 4.02
N GLN A 48 -1.84 -15.21 3.00
CA GLN A 48 -3.05 -16.03 3.12
C GLN A 48 -2.73 -17.43 3.67
N ALA A 49 -1.66 -18.07 3.18
CA ALA A 49 -1.22 -19.37 3.67
C ALA A 49 -0.80 -19.31 5.15
N ASN A 50 -0.14 -18.23 5.59
CA ASN A 50 0.20 -18.05 7.00
C ASN A 50 -1.03 -17.84 7.87
N VAL A 51 -2.01 -17.06 7.43
CA VAL A 51 -3.28 -16.90 8.15
C VAL A 51 -4.03 -18.21 8.24
N ALA A 52 -4.08 -19.00 7.17
CA ALA A 52 -4.69 -20.33 7.18
C ALA A 52 -4.00 -21.28 8.17
N LYS A 53 -2.67 -21.25 8.28
CA LYS A 53 -1.95 -22.01 9.33
C LYS A 53 -2.30 -21.53 10.74
N LEU A 54 -2.40 -20.22 10.96
CA LEU A 54 -2.82 -19.65 12.25
C LEU A 54 -4.27 -20.03 12.61
N ASP A 55 -5.13 -20.19 11.59
CA ASP A 55 -6.50 -20.72 11.71
C ASP A 55 -6.55 -22.25 11.93
N GLY A 56 -5.40 -22.92 12.06
CA GLY A 56 -5.30 -24.35 12.30
C GLY A 56 -5.43 -25.24 11.06
N GLN A 57 -5.43 -24.65 9.86
CA GLN A 57 -5.50 -25.40 8.60
C GLN A 57 -4.13 -26.01 8.26
N ARG A 58 -4.16 -27.22 7.70
CA ARG A 58 -2.95 -27.88 7.17
C ARG A 58 -2.72 -27.45 5.73
N VAL A 59 -2.01 -26.33 5.56
CA VAL A 59 -1.57 -25.82 4.24
C VAL A 59 -0.06 -25.84 4.12
N ALA A 60 0.45 -26.03 2.91
CA ALA A 60 1.89 -25.99 2.64
C ALA A 60 2.47 -24.58 2.90
N SER A 61 3.75 -24.50 3.24
CA SER A 61 4.44 -23.20 3.30
C SER A 61 4.70 -22.66 1.90
N LEU A 62 4.55 -21.34 1.74
CA LEU A 62 4.85 -20.63 0.50
C LEU A 62 6.08 -19.71 0.64
N ASP A 63 6.89 -19.89 1.69
CA ASP A 63 8.11 -19.09 1.92
C ASP A 63 9.06 -19.14 0.72
N GLN A 64 9.24 -20.33 0.15
CA GLN A 64 10.11 -20.51 -1.01
C GLN A 64 9.56 -19.79 -2.25
N SER A 65 8.24 -19.82 -2.46
CA SER A 65 7.60 -19.11 -3.58
C SER A 65 7.80 -17.60 -3.47
N LEU A 66 7.60 -17.05 -2.28
CA LEU A 66 7.86 -15.62 -2.02
C LEU A 66 9.35 -15.27 -2.17
N ALA A 67 10.25 -16.12 -1.67
CA ALA A 67 11.69 -15.92 -1.81
C ALA A 67 12.12 -15.93 -3.30
N GLN A 68 11.57 -16.84 -4.11
CA GLN A 68 11.83 -16.88 -5.55
C GLN A 68 11.32 -15.62 -6.26
N ALA A 69 10.13 -15.12 -5.91
CA ALA A 69 9.61 -13.90 -6.49
C ALA A 69 10.46 -12.66 -6.13
N ARG A 70 10.96 -12.59 -4.89
CA ARG A 70 11.93 -11.56 -4.48
C ARG A 70 13.24 -11.66 -5.24
N GLN A 71 13.78 -12.87 -5.39
CA GLN A 71 15.00 -13.07 -6.17
C GLN A 71 14.81 -12.64 -7.62
N ALA A 72 13.65 -12.95 -8.23
CA ALA A 72 13.34 -12.53 -9.59
C ALA A 72 13.23 -11.00 -9.76
N LEU A 73 12.88 -10.25 -8.71
CA LEU A 73 12.96 -8.79 -8.71
C LEU A 73 14.41 -8.31 -8.62
N LEU A 74 15.19 -8.90 -7.71
CA LEU A 74 16.62 -8.56 -7.52
C LEU A 74 17.43 -8.81 -8.80
N ASP A 75 17.24 -9.95 -9.45
CA ASP A 75 17.92 -10.31 -10.71
C ASP A 75 17.56 -9.35 -11.85
N ALA A 76 16.39 -8.70 -11.77
CA ALA A 76 15.95 -7.68 -12.72
C ALA A 76 16.40 -6.26 -12.34
N GLY A 77 17.13 -6.10 -11.23
CA GLY A 77 17.53 -4.79 -10.70
C GLY A 77 16.35 -3.96 -10.19
N GLN A 78 15.22 -4.60 -9.87
CA GLN A 78 13.98 -3.94 -9.45
C GLN A 78 13.84 -3.96 -7.93
N ASP A 79 13.62 -2.79 -7.33
CA ASP A 79 13.37 -2.67 -5.89
C ASP A 79 11.97 -3.20 -5.55
N GLU A 80 11.88 -4.05 -4.53
CA GLU A 80 10.61 -4.54 -3.98
C GLU A 80 9.70 -3.39 -3.54
N ASN A 81 10.27 -2.29 -3.04
CA ASN A 81 9.52 -1.13 -2.59
C ASN A 81 9.01 -0.25 -3.73
N ALA A 82 9.56 -0.41 -4.95
CA ALA A 82 9.04 0.22 -6.14
C ALA A 82 7.80 -0.52 -6.67
N CYS A 83 7.57 -1.77 -6.27
CA CYS A 83 6.35 -2.51 -6.61
C CYS A 83 5.18 -2.07 -5.73
N GLN A 84 4.02 -1.87 -6.35
CA GLN A 84 2.78 -1.67 -5.62
C GLN A 84 2.39 -2.98 -4.90
N LYS A 85 2.45 -2.97 -3.56
CA LYS A 85 2.04 -4.09 -2.70
C LYS A 85 0.60 -3.92 -2.21
N PRO A 86 -0.25 -4.94 -2.30
CA PRO A 86 -1.54 -4.95 -1.60
C PRO A 86 -1.35 -4.84 -0.09
N TYR A 87 -2.22 -4.08 0.56
CA TYR A 87 -2.38 -4.10 2.00
C TYR A 87 -3.17 -5.35 2.38
N CYS A 88 -2.60 -6.18 3.25
CA CYS A 88 -3.24 -7.39 3.75
C CYS A 88 -3.49 -7.29 5.26
N ILE A 89 -4.68 -7.71 5.69
CA ILE A 89 -5.11 -7.72 7.09
C ILE A 89 -5.63 -9.10 7.47
N ILE A 90 -5.48 -9.45 8.75
CA ILE A 90 -6.13 -10.62 9.36
C ILE A 90 -7.49 -10.16 9.88
N GLN A 91 -8.55 -10.84 9.45
CA GLN A 91 -9.91 -10.59 9.89
C GLN A 91 -10.35 -11.70 10.86
N PRO A 92 -10.58 -11.38 12.14
CA PRO A 92 -11.21 -12.31 13.06
C PRO A 92 -12.63 -12.68 12.61
N LYS A 93 -12.98 -13.95 12.75
CA LYS A 93 -14.31 -14.51 12.50
C LYS A 93 -14.88 -15.14 13.77
N ALA A 94 -16.18 -15.42 13.75
CA ALA A 94 -16.87 -16.11 14.83
C ALA A 94 -16.19 -17.46 15.16
N GLY A 95 -16.23 -17.83 16.44
CA GLY A 95 -15.62 -19.08 16.91
C GLY A 95 -14.09 -19.08 16.93
N GLY A 96 -13.45 -17.91 17.00
CA GLY A 96 -11.98 -17.79 17.05
C GLY A 96 -11.28 -18.10 15.72
N ARG A 97 -12.04 -18.15 14.62
CA ARG A 97 -11.52 -18.42 13.28
C ARG A 97 -10.85 -17.17 12.71
N LEU A 98 -9.91 -17.36 11.79
CA LEU A 98 -9.24 -16.28 11.09
C LEU A 98 -9.51 -16.34 9.60
N ASP A 99 -9.62 -15.16 8.99
CA ASP A 99 -9.58 -14.96 7.55
C ASP A 99 -8.58 -13.86 7.21
N SER A 100 -8.35 -13.68 5.92
CA SER A 100 -7.43 -12.68 5.39
C SER A 100 -8.10 -11.88 4.30
N TYR A 101 -7.82 -10.59 4.28
CA TYR A 101 -8.31 -9.70 3.24
C TYR A 101 -7.17 -8.84 2.71
N CYS A 102 -7.02 -8.80 1.39
CA CYS A 102 -5.96 -8.07 0.72
C CYS A 102 -6.53 -7.13 -0.34
N GLY A 103 -5.95 -5.95 -0.50
CA GLY A 103 -6.40 -4.98 -1.50
C GLY A 103 -5.60 -3.69 -1.49
N TYR A 104 -6.05 -2.76 -2.32
CA TYR A 104 -5.41 -1.47 -2.53
C TYR A 104 -6.25 -0.33 -1.97
N ARG A 105 -5.56 0.66 -1.37
CA ARG A 105 -6.12 1.97 -1.11
C ARG A 105 -5.81 2.85 -2.31
N VAL A 106 -6.82 3.19 -3.10
CA VAL A 106 -6.69 4.08 -4.24
C VAL A 106 -7.41 5.39 -3.93
N ALA A 107 -6.91 6.52 -4.45
CA ALA A 107 -7.65 7.78 -4.33
C ALA A 107 -9.05 7.60 -4.94
N ASP A 108 -10.09 8.09 -4.26
CA ASP A 108 -11.44 8.04 -4.79
C ASP A 108 -11.61 9.11 -5.87
N PRO A 109 -11.86 8.73 -7.14
CA PRO A 109 -12.00 9.68 -8.24
C PRO A 109 -13.26 10.54 -8.13
N THR A 110 -14.24 10.15 -7.32
CA THR A 110 -15.50 10.89 -7.14
C THR A 110 -15.37 12.02 -6.11
N GLY A 111 -14.32 12.01 -5.29
CA GLY A 111 -14.11 12.98 -4.22
C GLY A 111 -15.07 12.85 -3.04
N ASN A 112 -15.90 11.80 -3.01
CA ASN A 112 -16.80 11.53 -1.88
C ASN A 112 -16.02 11.03 -0.66
N GLU A 113 -14.96 10.25 -0.88
CA GLU A 113 -14.02 9.82 0.13
C GLU A 113 -12.58 10.22 -0.24
N LEU A 114 -11.64 10.09 0.71
CA LEU A 114 -10.21 10.28 0.40
C LEU A 114 -9.64 9.07 -0.34
N TYR A 115 -10.08 7.86 0.03
CA TYR A 115 -9.59 6.62 -0.55
C TYR A 115 -10.73 5.62 -0.69
N ARG A 116 -10.74 4.90 -1.80
CA ARG A 116 -11.54 3.70 -2.00
C ARG A 116 -10.69 2.46 -1.77
N TRP A 117 -11.28 1.46 -1.12
CA TRP A 117 -10.70 0.13 -1.06
C TRP A 117 -11.04 -0.69 -2.31
N VAL A 118 -10.03 -1.21 -2.99
CA VAL A 118 -10.18 -2.10 -4.15
C VAL A 118 -9.65 -3.48 -3.77
N PRO A 119 -10.47 -4.54 -3.77
CA PRO A 119 -10.00 -5.88 -3.47
C PRO A 119 -8.86 -6.30 -4.41
N TRP A 120 -7.85 -6.97 -3.86
CA TRP A 120 -6.84 -7.64 -4.68
C TRP A 120 -7.52 -8.77 -5.45
N THR A 121 -7.28 -8.83 -6.75
CA THR A 121 -7.68 -9.95 -7.59
C THR A 121 -6.44 -10.47 -8.29
N PRO A 122 -6.09 -11.75 -8.12
CA PRO A 122 -4.94 -12.31 -8.81
C PRO A 122 -5.18 -12.22 -10.32
N ALA A 123 -4.13 -11.94 -11.09
CA ALA A 123 -4.21 -11.97 -12.54
C ALA A 123 -4.61 -13.40 -12.95
N ARG A 124 -5.83 -13.57 -13.48
CA ARG A 124 -6.30 -14.87 -13.94
C ARG A 124 -5.33 -15.36 -15.04
N ARG A 125 -4.63 -16.46 -14.76
CA ARG A 125 -3.85 -17.21 -15.74
C ARG A 125 -4.77 -18.00 -16.66
#